data_AF-A0A2W6DQ54-F1
#
_entry.id   AF-A0A2W6DQ54-F1
#
_cell.length_a   1.000
_cell.length_b   1.000
_cell.length_c   1.000
_cell.angle_alpha   90.00
_cell.angle_beta   90.00
_cell.angle_gamma   90.00
#
_symmetry.space_group_name_H-M   'P 1'
#
loop_
_entity.id
_entity.type
_entity.pdbx_description
1 polymer ?
#
loop_
_entity_poly.entity_id
_entity_poly.type
_entity_poly.pdbx_seq_one_letter_code
_entity_poly.pdbx_strand_id
1 'polypeptide(L)'
;MLAEYEAADRDGKGALLRREGLYTSLISEWRKQAAKGAMTALGKTRGRPPADPTERDNVRLRAQVAKLEHELETSRRVIEVQGKLSALLEQLATGSVTDKGPAT
;
A
#
# COMPACT_ATOMS: atom_id res chain seq x y z
N MET A 1 15.21 38.09 -9.57
CA MET A 1 14.30 38.76 -10.50
C MET A 1 13.07 39.38 -9.82
N LEU A 2 12.02 38.65 -9.39
CA LEU A 2 10.82 39.32 -8.80
C LEU A 2 11.18 40.21 -7.59
N ALA A 3 12.02 39.74 -6.67
CA ALA A 3 12.49 40.53 -5.53
C ALA A 3 13.31 41.77 -5.92
N GLU A 4 14.11 41.67 -6.99
CA GLU A 4 14.90 42.77 -7.55
C GLU A 4 13.98 43.80 -8.22
N TYR A 5 12.94 43.33 -8.93
CA TYR A 5 11.89 44.18 -9.48
C TYR A 5 11.09 44.90 -8.39
N GLU A 6 10.73 44.25 -7.28
CA GLU A 6 10.02 44.91 -6.18
C GLU A 6 10.87 45.97 -5.47
N ALA A 7 12.17 45.72 -5.33
CA ALA A 7 13.12 46.61 -4.67
C ALA A 7 13.53 47.81 -5.54
N ALA A 8 13.35 47.72 -6.86
CA ALA A 8 13.69 48.80 -7.79
C ALA A 8 12.67 49.96 -7.75
N ASP A 9 13.17 51.16 -7.98
CA ASP A 9 12.38 52.37 -8.21
C ASP A 9 11.71 52.35 -9.60
N ARG A 10 10.96 53.40 -9.94
CA ARG A 10 10.15 53.42 -11.17
C ARG A 10 11.00 53.28 -12.43
N ASP A 11 12.14 53.96 -12.48
CA ASP A 11 13.03 53.96 -13.63
C ASP A 11 13.87 52.67 -13.68
N GLY A 12 14.32 52.18 -12.52
CA GLY A 12 15.01 50.90 -12.37
C GLY A 12 14.14 49.71 -12.78
N LYS A 13 12.83 49.72 -12.48
CA LYS A 13 11.88 48.70 -12.95
C LYS A 13 11.83 48.65 -14.48
N GLY A 14 11.75 49.80 -15.14
CA GLY A 14 11.75 49.88 -16.60
C GLY A 14 13.08 49.43 -17.21
N ALA A 15 14.21 49.84 -16.62
CA ALA A 15 15.54 49.44 -17.07
C ALA A 15 15.77 47.92 -16.93
N LEU A 16 15.36 47.35 -15.80
CA LEU A 16 15.42 45.92 -15.52
C LEU A 16 14.60 45.13 -16.55
N LEU A 17 13.36 45.53 -16.81
CA LEU A 17 12.51 44.84 -17.79
C LEU A 17 13.10 44.86 -19.20
N ARG A 18 13.70 45.99 -19.64
CA ARG A 18 14.34 46.07 -20.95
C ARG A 18 15.62 45.23 -21.03
N ARG A 19 16.45 45.24 -19.98
CA ARG A 19 17.68 44.44 -19.89
C ARG A 19 17.38 42.95 -20.01
N GLU A 20 16.34 42.49 -19.34
CA GLU A 20 15.95 41.08 -19.30
C GLU A 20 15.00 40.68 -20.45
N GLY A 21 14.53 41.63 -21.27
CA GLY A 21 13.59 41.38 -22.38
C GLY A 21 12.18 40.99 -21.92
N LEU A 22 11.73 41.50 -20.79
CA LEU A 22 10.53 41.05 -20.08
C LEU A 22 9.40 42.08 -20.11
N TYR A 23 8.17 41.56 -20.05
CA TYR A 23 6.95 42.37 -19.96
C TYR A 23 6.39 42.36 -18.53
N THR A 24 5.68 43.43 -18.17
CA THR A 24 4.99 43.57 -16.88
C THR A 24 3.94 42.49 -16.63
N SER A 25 3.40 41.88 -17.69
CA SER A 25 2.51 40.72 -17.62
C SER A 25 3.20 39.52 -16.97
N LEU A 26 4.49 39.29 -17.24
CA LEU A 26 5.26 38.18 -16.69
C LEU A 26 5.53 38.38 -15.20
N ILE A 27 5.81 39.63 -14.77
CA ILE A 27 5.90 39.99 -13.35
C ILE A 27 4.58 39.67 -12.63
N SER A 28 3.47 40.05 -13.25
CA SER A 28 2.14 39.83 -12.69
C SER A 28 1.82 38.34 -12.55
N GLU A 29 2.22 37.54 -13.53
CA GLU A 29 2.06 36.09 -13.50
C GLU A 29 2.93 35.44 -12.41
N TRP A 30 4.18 35.88 -12.26
CA TRP A 30 5.05 35.37 -11.20
C TRP A 30 4.55 35.72 -9.79
N ARG A 31 3.93 36.90 -9.59
CA ARG A 31 3.26 37.23 -8.33
C ARG A 31 2.10 36.27 -8.03
N LYS A 32 1.27 35.95 -9.03
CA LYS A 32 0.18 34.97 -8.88
C LYS A 32 0.70 33.59 -8.54
N GLN A 33 1.77 33.15 -9.21
CA GLN A 33 2.41 31.86 -8.96
C GLN A 33 3.03 31.79 -7.55
N ALA A 34 3.70 32.85 -7.11
CA ALA A 34 4.24 32.95 -5.76
C ALA A 34 3.12 32.90 -4.70
N ALA A 35 2.03 33.63 -4.89
CA ALA A 35 0.86 33.61 -4.01
C ALA A 35 0.19 32.23 -3.96
N LYS A 36 0.01 31.58 -5.12
CA LYS A 36 -0.53 30.22 -5.23
C LYS A 36 0.39 29.20 -4.55
N GLY A 37 1.70 29.35 -4.70
CA GLY A 37 2.72 28.54 -4.03
C GLY A 37 2.65 28.67 -2.51
N ALA A 38 2.52 29.90 -2.01
CA ALA A 38 2.36 30.18 -0.57
C ALA A 38 1.08 29.53 -0.01
N MET A 39 -0.06 29.66 -0.71
CA MET A 39 -1.32 29.01 -0.30
C MET A 39 -1.22 27.47 -0.32
N THR A 40 -0.57 26.91 -1.33
CA THR A 40 -0.34 25.46 -1.42
C THR A 40 0.57 24.96 -0.31
N ALA A 41 1.57 25.75 0.10
CA ALA A 41 2.47 25.42 1.20
C ALA A 41 1.77 25.48 2.56
N LEU A 42 0.84 26.43 2.76
CA LEU A 42 0.04 26.54 3.98
C LEU A 42 -0.99 25.41 4.12
N GLY A 43 -1.49 24.86 3.00
CA GLY A 43 -2.43 23.73 2.99
C GLY A 43 -1.79 22.35 3.15
N LYS A 44 -0.47 22.24 3.12
CA LYS A 44 0.23 20.96 3.28
C LYS A 44 0.58 20.74 4.76
N THR A 45 -0.07 19.77 5.39
CA THR A 45 0.34 19.27 6.71
C THR A 45 1.79 18.77 6.63
N ARG A 46 2.68 19.35 7.45
CA ARG A 46 4.06 18.88 7.59
C ARG A 46 4.06 17.44 8.14
N GLY A 47 4.61 16.48 7.39
CA GLY A 47 4.75 15.09 7.82
C GLY A 47 4.76 14.09 6.67
N ARG A 48 5.01 12.81 6.98
CA ARG A 48 4.86 11.71 6.02
C ARG A 48 3.40 11.70 5.54
N PRO A 49 3.12 11.53 4.23
CA PRO A 49 1.77 11.33 3.75
C PRO A 49 1.08 10.24 4.59
N PRO A 50 -0.18 10.43 5.00
CA PRO A 50 -0.92 9.34 5.65
C PRO A 50 -0.85 8.12 4.74
N ALA A 51 -0.41 6.98 5.28
CA ALA A 51 -0.30 5.74 4.53
C ALA A 51 -1.62 5.48 3.82
N ASP A 52 -1.57 5.19 2.53
CA ASP A 52 -2.74 4.98 1.70
C ASP A 52 -3.65 3.95 2.41
N PRO A 53 -4.92 4.29 2.70
CA PRO A 53 -5.86 3.36 3.30
C PRO A 53 -5.88 2.01 2.58
N THR A 54 -5.72 2.01 1.25
CA THR A 54 -5.63 0.81 0.43
C THR A 54 -4.37 -0.01 0.75
N GLU A 55 -3.23 0.62 1.01
CA GLU A 55 -1.99 -0.07 1.37
C GLU A 55 -2.11 -0.72 2.76
N ARG A 56 -2.73 -0.02 3.72
CA ARG A 56 -3.00 -0.57 5.05
C ARG A 56 -3.92 -1.78 5.00
N ASP A 57 -5.00 -1.70 4.22
CA ASP A 57 -5.91 -2.83 4.04
C ASP A 57 -5.25 -3.99 3.30
N ASN A 58 -4.40 -3.74 2.30
CA ASN A 58 -3.65 -4.78 1.63
C ASN A 58 -2.73 -5.55 2.60
N VAL A 59 -2.01 -4.86 3.48
CA VAL A 59 -1.17 -5.51 4.49
C VAL A 59 -2.01 -6.38 5.43
N ARG A 60 -3.13 -5.85 5.94
CA ARG A 60 -4.05 -6.57 6.82
C ARG A 60 -4.63 -7.82 6.14
N LEU A 61 -5.10 -7.68 4.90
CA LEU A 61 -5.70 -8.77 4.14
C LEU A 61 -4.67 -9.86 3.82
N ARG A 62 -3.44 -9.50 3.44
CA ARG A 62 -2.35 -10.47 3.22
C ARG A 62 -2.02 -11.28 4.47
N ALA A 63 -1.95 -10.62 5.62
CA ALA A 63 -1.74 -11.32 6.89
C ALA A 63 -2.89 -12.28 7.23
N GLN A 64 -4.14 -11.88 6.95
CA GLN A 64 -5.31 -12.72 7.17
C GLN A 64 -5.34 -13.93 6.22
N VAL A 65 -4.99 -13.74 4.94
CA VAL A 65 -4.89 -14.84 3.97
C VAL A 65 -3.85 -15.85 4.42
N ALA A 66 -2.64 -15.41 4.76
CA ALA A 66 -1.58 -16.32 5.22
C ALA A 66 -1.99 -17.14 6.46
N LYS A 67 -2.68 -16.50 7.42
CA LYS A 67 -3.21 -17.19 8.60
C LYS A 67 -4.25 -18.25 8.20
N LEU A 68 -5.21 -17.89 7.36
CA LEU A 68 -6.28 -18.81 6.93
C LEU A 68 -5.73 -19.97 6.10
N GLU A 69 -4.73 -19.75 5.26
CA GLU A 69 -4.05 -20.80 4.51
C GLU A 69 -3.38 -21.82 5.43
N HIS A 70 -2.73 -21.35 6.51
CA HIS A 70 -2.11 -22.24 7.50
C HIS A 70 -3.14 -23.06 8.30
N GLU A 71 -4.26 -22.44 8.70
CA GLU A 71 -5.37 -23.15 9.36
C GLU A 71 -6.01 -24.20 8.44
N LEU A 72 -6.14 -23.88 7.14
CA LEU A 72 -6.65 -24.79 6.13
C LEU A 72 -5.72 -25.99 5.92
N GLU A 73 -4.41 -25.76 5.86
CA GLU A 73 -3.40 -26.82 5.75
C GLU A 73 -3.47 -27.76 6.97
N THR A 74 -3.53 -27.19 8.17
CA THR A 74 -3.68 -27.96 9.42
C THR A 74 -4.94 -28.81 9.40
N SER A 75 -6.07 -28.23 8.99
CA SER A 75 -7.36 -28.94 8.90
C SER A 75 -7.30 -30.09 7.89
N ARG A 76 -6.69 -29.88 6.73
CA ARG A 76 -6.48 -30.93 5.72
C ARG A 76 -5.64 -32.08 6.26
N ARG A 77 -4.59 -31.78 7.04
CA ARG A 77 -3.75 -32.81 7.67
C ARG A 77 -4.51 -33.64 8.69
N VAL A 78 -5.36 -33.02 9.50
CA VAL A 78 -6.22 -33.74 10.45
C VAL A 78 -7.15 -34.72 9.71
N ILE A 79 -7.79 -34.25 8.62
CA ILE A 79 -8.67 -35.08 7.79
C ILE A 79 -7.90 -36.27 7.20
N GLU A 80 -6.68 -36.04 6.69
CA GLU A 80 -5.82 -37.09 6.15
C GLU A 80 -5.50 -38.17 7.20
N VAL A 81 -5.13 -37.76 8.42
CA VAL A 81 -4.81 -38.68 9.51
C VAL A 81 -6.04 -39.48 9.94
N GLN A 82 -7.20 -38.83 10.07
CA GLN A 82 -8.47 -39.49 10.39
C GLN A 82 -8.85 -40.53 9.32
N GLY A 83 -8.69 -40.19 8.03
CA GLY A 83 -8.93 -41.14 6.93
C GLY A 83 -8.01 -42.35 6.99
N LYS A 84 -6.70 -42.14 7.25
CA LYS A 84 -5.74 -43.25 7.41
C LYS A 84 -6.07 -44.14 8.60
N LEU A 85 -6.43 -43.55 9.74
CA LEU A 85 -6.83 -44.30 10.92
C LEU A 85 -8.07 -45.16 10.65
N SER A 86 -9.09 -44.59 9.99
CA SER A 86 -10.30 -45.33 9.63
C SER A 86 -9.99 -46.53 8.73
N ALA A 87 -9.14 -46.34 7.71
CA ALA A 87 -8.72 -47.43 6.83
C ALA A 87 -7.96 -48.54 7.57
N LEU A 88 -7.08 -48.18 8.51
CA LEU A 88 -6.38 -49.16 9.35
C LEU A 88 -7.33 -49.94 10.26
N LEU A 89 -8.31 -49.27 10.85
CA LEU A 89 -9.32 -49.92 11.69
C LEU A 89 -10.19 -50.89 10.87
N GLU A 90 -10.55 -50.53 9.64
CA GLU A 90 -11.31 -51.40 8.73
C GLU A 90 -10.50 -52.66 8.32
N GLN A 91 -9.20 -52.49 8.07
CA GLN A 91 -8.30 -53.61 7.79
C GLN A 91 -8.18 -54.56 8.99
N LEU A 92 -8.03 -54.03 10.21
CA LEU A 92 -7.98 -54.85 11.43
C LEU A 92 -9.29 -55.58 11.69
N ALA A 93 -10.42 -54.89 11.51
CA ALA A 93 -11.74 -55.50 11.66
C ALA A 93 -11.95 -56.65 10.65
N THR A 94 -11.55 -56.46 9.39
CA THR A 94 -11.73 -57.46 8.33
C THR A 94 -10.70 -58.60 8.41
N GLY A 95 -9.45 -58.30 8.79
CA GLY A 95 -8.39 -59.29 8.98
C GLY A 95 -8.63 -60.23 10.17
N SER A 96 -9.41 -59.81 11.17
CA SER A 96 -9.82 -60.67 12.29
C SER A 96 -10.86 -61.75 11.90
N VAL A 97 -11.48 -61.64 10.71
CA VAL A 97 -12.49 -62.59 10.23
C VAL A 97 -11.85 -63.80 9.50
N THR A 98 -10.56 -63.75 9.15
CA THR A 98 -9.89 -64.82 8.37
C THR A 98 -9.11 -65.85 9.19
N ASP A 99 -9.13 -65.81 10.53
CA ASP A 99 -8.39 -66.77 11.40
C ASP A 99 -9.21 -67.97 11.90
N LYS A 100 -10.48 -68.14 11.48
CA LYS A 100 -11.21 -69.40 11.76
C LYS A 100 -10.86 -70.47 10.72
N GLY A 101 -9.74 -71.15 10.93
CA GLY A 101 -9.46 -72.44 10.30
C GLY A 101 -10.49 -73.51 10.71
N PRO A 102 -10.81 -74.49 9.84
CA PRO A 102 -11.85 -75.48 10.11
C PRO A 102 -11.40 -76.40 11.26
N ALA A 103 -12.17 -76.41 12.35
CA ALA A 103 -12.03 -77.41 13.41
C ALA A 103 -12.57 -78.74 12.89
N THR A 104 -11.65 -79.68 12.68
CA THR A 104 -11.88 -81.13 12.49
C THR A 104 -12.40 -81.78 13.76
#